data_AF-I2DSK5-F1
#
_entry.id   AF-I2DSK5-F1
#
_cell.length_a   1.000
_cell.length_b   1.000
_cell.length_c   1.000
_cell.angle_alpha   90.00
_cell.angle_beta   90.00
_cell.angle_gamma   90.00
#
_symmetry.space_group_name_H-M   'P 1'
#
loop_
_entity.id
_entity.type
_entity.pdbx_description
1 polymer ?
#
loop_
_entity_poly.entity_id
_entity_poly.type
_entity_poly.pdbx_seq_one_letter_code
_entity_poly.pdbx_strand_id
1 'polypeptide(L)'
;MKRTPIAVALAGLLVALPVAAWALVKPLRVIAPALVPGVSCAGADICIDDPAKLGEARQLYRDGYARAAAVTGAFRSAPRVVFCSTRACADRFGLGERAALTLGDFGVVFAPRGWQTYFVAHELIHHRQAEALGNLAVATKPRWLIEGMAYSLSGDPRHPLTEPFESWRTRFDAWHTALGRQPLWDAAAAVQ
;
A
#
# COMPACT_ATOMS: atom_id res chain seq x y z
N MET A 1 19.89 39.83 19.25
CA MET A 1 19.34 39.79 17.87
C MET A 1 19.97 38.71 16.97
N LYS A 2 20.21 37.47 17.46
CA LYS A 2 20.79 36.35 16.65
C LYS A 2 19.78 35.24 16.29
N ARG A 3 18.52 35.36 16.73
CA ARG A 3 17.49 34.30 16.58
C ARG A 3 16.88 34.26 15.18
N THR A 4 16.82 35.40 14.49
CA THR A 4 16.21 35.54 13.15
C THR A 4 16.88 34.70 12.05
N PRO A 5 18.22 34.70 11.87
CA PRO A 5 18.84 33.87 10.82
C PRO A 5 18.75 32.37 11.10
N ILE A 6 18.78 31.96 12.38
CA ILE A 6 18.61 30.56 12.78
C ILE A 6 17.17 30.10 12.52
N ALA A 7 16.18 30.92 12.86
CA ALA A 7 14.78 30.62 12.59
C ALA A 7 14.48 30.50 11.08
N VAL A 8 15.08 31.38 10.27
CA VAL A 8 14.95 31.31 8.79
C VAL A 8 15.62 30.07 8.23
N ALA A 9 16.82 29.72 8.71
CA ALA A 9 17.51 28.50 8.28
C ALA A 9 16.74 27.22 8.66
N LEU A 10 16.19 27.16 9.88
CA LEU A 10 15.36 26.05 10.34
C LEU A 10 14.06 25.94 9.53
N ALA A 11 13.40 27.06 9.26
CA ALA A 11 12.20 27.09 8.41
C ALA A 11 12.51 26.61 6.98
N GLY A 12 13.62 27.07 6.40
CA GLY A 12 14.09 26.61 5.09
C GLY A 12 14.34 25.09 5.06
N LEU A 13 14.97 24.55 6.10
CA LEU A 13 15.23 23.11 6.22
C LEU A 13 13.95 22.29 6.35
N LEU A 14 12.98 22.77 7.13
CA LEU A 14 11.68 22.10 7.33
C LEU A 14 10.86 21.98 6.03
N VAL A 15 11.07 22.90 5.07
CA VAL A 15 10.42 22.82 3.75
C VAL A 15 11.27 22.01 2.76
N ALA A 16 12.59 22.23 2.74
CA ALA A 16 13.48 21.58 1.78
C ALA A 16 13.57 20.06 1.98
N LEU A 17 13.56 19.58 3.23
CA LEU A 17 13.70 18.16 3.53
C LEU A 17 12.54 17.31 3.00
N PRO A 18 11.25 17.61 3.25
CA PRO A 18 10.14 16.86 2.67
C PRO A 18 10.14 16.88 1.13
N VAL A 19 10.47 18.02 0.54
CA VAL A 19 10.55 18.16 -0.93
C VAL A 19 11.66 17.29 -1.50
N ALA A 20 12.86 17.33 -0.90
CA ALA A 20 13.99 16.50 -1.30
C ALA A 20 13.68 15.00 -1.10
N ALA A 21 13.07 14.63 0.03
CA ALA A 21 12.66 13.26 0.31
C ALA A 21 11.66 12.75 -0.75
N TRP A 22 10.62 13.53 -1.07
CA TRP A 22 9.66 13.19 -2.12
C TRP A 22 10.31 13.08 -3.50
N ALA A 23 11.26 13.98 -3.81
CA ALA A 23 11.96 14.00 -5.09
C ALA A 23 12.89 12.80 -5.28
N LEU A 24 13.63 12.42 -4.23
CA LEU A 24 14.71 11.43 -4.29
C LEU A 24 14.25 10.01 -3.90
N VAL A 25 13.31 9.87 -2.97
CA VAL A 25 12.79 8.58 -2.49
C VAL A 25 11.49 8.28 -3.23
N LYS A 26 11.61 7.64 -4.40
CA LYS A 26 10.50 7.42 -5.34
C LYS A 26 9.20 6.88 -4.72
N PRO A 27 9.21 5.91 -3.77
CA PRO A 27 7.98 5.44 -3.14
C PRO A 27 7.18 6.53 -2.41
N LEU A 28 7.83 7.57 -1.87
CA LEU A 28 7.14 8.68 -1.19
C LEU A 28 6.24 9.50 -2.12
N ARG A 29 6.38 9.32 -3.45
CA ARG A 29 5.52 9.99 -4.44
C ARG A 29 4.06 9.57 -4.33
N VAL A 30 3.77 8.43 -3.71
CA VAL A 30 2.41 7.97 -3.37
C VAL A 30 1.64 8.97 -2.49
N ILE A 31 2.32 9.78 -1.69
CA ILE A 31 1.68 10.79 -0.82
C ILE A 31 1.04 11.91 -1.65
N ALA A 32 1.66 12.30 -2.76
CA ALA A 32 1.21 13.38 -3.63
C ALA A 32 1.31 12.97 -5.12
N PRO A 33 0.50 11.98 -5.57
CA PRO A 33 0.66 11.38 -6.88
C PRO A 33 0.34 12.34 -8.02
N ALA A 34 -0.52 13.34 -7.80
CA ALA A 34 -0.84 14.39 -8.77
C ALA A 34 0.37 15.26 -9.16
N LEU A 35 1.45 15.26 -8.36
CA LEU A 35 2.70 15.97 -8.67
C LEU A 35 3.65 15.14 -9.53
N VAL A 36 3.35 13.85 -9.76
CA VAL A 36 4.16 12.99 -10.62
C VAL A 36 3.77 13.28 -12.07
N PRO A 37 4.72 13.66 -12.95
CA PRO A 37 4.34 14.03 -14.31
C PRO A 37 3.74 12.83 -15.05
N GLY A 38 2.69 13.08 -15.83
CA GLY A 38 1.95 12.05 -16.55
C GLY A 38 0.95 11.25 -15.70
N VAL A 39 0.79 11.57 -14.41
CA VAL A 39 -0.26 10.98 -13.56
C VAL A 39 -1.36 12.02 -13.33
N SER A 40 -2.60 11.62 -13.54
CA SER A 40 -3.80 12.44 -13.31
C SER A 40 -4.69 11.80 -12.25
N CYS A 41 -5.31 12.58 -11.37
CA CYS A 41 -6.19 12.06 -10.32
C CYS A 41 -7.65 12.32 -10.67
N ALA A 42 -8.39 11.24 -10.96
CA ALA A 42 -9.80 11.27 -11.30
C ALA A 42 -10.66 11.12 -10.03
N GLY A 43 -10.67 12.17 -9.21
CA GLY A 43 -11.37 12.21 -7.92
C GLY A 43 -10.45 12.05 -6.72
N ALA A 44 -11.01 11.68 -5.57
CA ALA A 44 -10.27 11.57 -4.32
C ALA A 44 -9.40 10.30 -4.24
N ASP A 45 -9.85 9.20 -4.85
CA ASP A 45 -9.31 7.87 -4.52
C ASP A 45 -8.43 7.27 -5.63
N ILE A 46 -8.60 7.67 -6.89
CA ILE A 46 -7.91 7.04 -8.02
C ILE A 46 -7.08 8.06 -8.79
N CYS A 47 -5.80 7.76 -8.97
CA CYS A 47 -4.93 8.40 -9.94
C CYS A 47 -4.44 7.39 -11.00
N ILE A 48 -4.19 7.86 -12.21
CA ILE A 48 -3.93 7.01 -13.38
C ILE A 48 -3.07 7.76 -14.42
N ASP A 49 -2.20 7.04 -15.13
CA ASP A 49 -1.39 7.60 -16.22
C ASP A 49 -2.09 7.61 -17.59
N ASP A 50 -3.12 6.77 -17.76
CA ASP A 50 -3.94 6.67 -18.96
C ASP A 50 -5.43 6.82 -18.62
N PRO A 51 -6.03 8.00 -18.83
CA PRO A 51 -7.46 8.23 -18.56
C PRO A 51 -8.40 7.29 -19.32
N ALA A 52 -8.00 6.73 -20.47
CA ALA A 52 -8.83 5.79 -21.22
C ALA A 52 -9.09 4.48 -20.46
N LYS A 53 -8.20 4.13 -19.52
CA LYS A 53 -8.31 2.92 -18.69
C LYS A 53 -8.97 3.16 -17.32
N LEU A 54 -9.49 4.36 -17.07
CA LEU A 54 -10.10 4.71 -15.78
C LEU A 54 -11.30 3.81 -15.43
N GLY A 55 -12.07 3.35 -16.42
CA GLY A 55 -13.19 2.43 -16.20
C GLY A 55 -12.73 1.10 -15.58
N GLU A 56 -11.69 0.50 -16.15
CA GLU A 56 -11.07 -0.74 -15.66
C GLU A 56 -10.47 -0.55 -14.26
N ALA A 57 -9.69 0.53 -14.06
CA ALA A 57 -9.11 0.86 -12.76
C ALA A 57 -10.18 1.04 -11.66
N ARG A 58 -11.31 1.68 -11.98
CA ARG A 58 -12.44 1.84 -11.06
C ARG A 58 -13.07 0.49 -10.71
N GLN A 59 -13.20 -0.42 -11.66
CA GLN A 59 -13.72 -1.76 -11.39
C GLN A 59 -12.76 -2.54 -10.49
N LEU A 60 -11.48 -2.58 -10.84
CA LEU A 60 -10.44 -3.23 -10.04
C LEU A 60 -10.40 -2.70 -8.60
N TYR A 61 -10.47 -1.37 -8.43
CA TYR A 61 -10.51 -0.75 -7.11
C TYR A 61 -11.74 -1.17 -6.31
N ARG A 62 -12.95 -1.12 -6.89
CA ARG A 62 -14.18 -1.55 -6.21
C ARG A 62 -14.13 -3.02 -5.80
N ASP A 63 -13.74 -3.89 -6.72
CA ASP A 63 -13.73 -5.34 -6.50
C ASP A 63 -12.67 -5.72 -5.46
N GLY A 64 -11.48 -5.13 -5.56
CA GLY A 64 -10.40 -5.33 -4.60
C GLY A 64 -10.73 -4.78 -3.21
N TYR A 65 -11.34 -3.59 -3.15
CA TYR A 65 -11.80 -2.97 -1.90
C TYR A 65 -12.87 -3.84 -1.22
N ALA A 66 -13.89 -4.27 -1.97
CA ALA A 66 -14.96 -5.11 -1.43
C ALA A 66 -14.39 -6.42 -0.87
N ARG A 67 -13.44 -7.05 -1.57
CA ARG A 67 -12.77 -8.26 -1.11
C ARG A 67 -11.96 -8.03 0.16
N ALA A 68 -11.10 -7.00 0.18
CA ALA A 68 -10.29 -6.69 1.36
C ALA A 68 -11.17 -6.35 2.57
N ALA A 69 -12.18 -5.50 2.39
CA ALA A 69 -13.08 -5.10 3.47
C ALA A 69 -13.88 -6.27 4.06
N ALA A 70 -14.26 -7.26 3.24
CA ALA A 70 -15.00 -8.43 3.69
C ALA A 70 -14.22 -9.29 4.71
N VAL A 71 -12.88 -9.30 4.62
CA VAL A 71 -12.01 -10.15 5.46
C VAL A 71 -11.23 -9.37 6.52
N THR A 72 -11.09 -8.05 6.37
CA THR A 72 -10.33 -7.19 7.28
C THR A 72 -11.19 -6.15 8.03
N GLY A 73 -12.48 -6.08 7.70
CA GLY A 73 -13.39 -5.04 8.16
C GLY A 73 -13.28 -3.74 7.36
N ALA A 74 -14.09 -2.76 7.69
CA ALA A 74 -14.08 -1.46 7.00
C ALA A 74 -12.74 -0.72 7.18
N PHE A 75 -12.36 0.03 6.14
CA PHE A 75 -11.26 0.98 6.15
C PHE A 75 -11.67 2.24 6.91
N ARG A 76 -10.72 2.93 7.57
CA ARG A 76 -11.02 4.24 8.19
C ARG A 76 -11.27 5.31 7.15
N SER A 77 -10.53 5.26 6.05
CA SER A 77 -10.69 6.11 4.88
C SER A 77 -10.46 5.33 3.60
N ALA A 78 -11.14 5.72 2.52
CA ALA A 78 -10.91 5.12 1.22
C ALA A 78 -9.44 5.29 0.81
N PRO A 79 -8.68 4.20 0.58
CA PRO A 79 -7.27 4.31 0.25
C PRO A 79 -7.08 4.98 -1.12
N ARG A 80 -6.22 5.99 -1.20
CA ARG A 80 -5.82 6.55 -2.49
C ARG A 80 -4.89 5.59 -3.22
N VAL A 81 -5.20 5.30 -4.48
CA VAL A 81 -4.46 4.36 -5.32
C VAL A 81 -4.01 4.99 -6.63
N VAL A 82 -2.83 4.62 -7.10
CA VAL A 82 -2.32 4.95 -8.42
C VAL A 82 -2.31 3.69 -9.27
N PHE A 83 -3.04 3.70 -10.38
CA PHE A 83 -2.97 2.65 -11.38
C PHE A 83 -2.04 3.08 -12.51
N CYS A 84 -0.84 2.49 -12.58
CA CYS A 84 0.06 2.69 -13.71
C CYS A 84 -0.25 1.65 -14.78
N SER A 85 -0.70 2.10 -15.94
CA SER A 85 -0.93 1.29 -17.13
C SER A 85 0.37 0.98 -17.89
N THR A 86 1.44 1.74 -17.63
CA THR A 86 2.76 1.55 -18.21
C THR A 86 3.83 1.26 -17.16
N ARG A 87 4.91 0.59 -17.61
CA ARG A 87 6.10 0.40 -16.77
C ARG A 87 6.79 1.72 -16.42
N ALA A 88 6.82 2.65 -17.37
CA ALA A 88 7.41 3.98 -17.17
C ALA A 88 6.70 4.76 -16.04
N CYS A 89 5.38 4.67 -15.91
CA CYS A 89 4.66 5.21 -14.77
C CYS A 89 5.08 4.52 -13.46
N ALA A 90 5.08 3.18 -13.43
CA ALA A 90 5.44 2.42 -12.23
C ALA A 90 6.87 2.74 -11.73
N ASP A 91 7.81 2.94 -12.64
CA ASP A 91 9.21 3.26 -12.31
C ASP A 91 9.38 4.69 -11.75
N ARG A 92 8.40 5.58 -11.94
CA ARG A 92 8.35 6.88 -11.25
C ARG A 92 8.05 6.70 -9.77
N PHE A 93 7.33 5.66 -9.36
CA PHE A 93 7.09 5.33 -7.95
C PHE A 93 8.11 4.33 -7.39
N GLY A 94 9.05 3.85 -8.22
CA GLY A 94 10.16 2.99 -7.79
C GLY A 94 9.75 1.54 -7.55
N LEU A 95 8.73 1.04 -8.24
CA LEU A 95 8.22 -0.32 -8.02
C LEU A 95 9.27 -1.39 -8.38
N GLY A 96 10.10 -1.15 -9.39
CA GLY A 96 10.97 -2.21 -9.92
C GLY A 96 10.10 -3.42 -10.30
N GLU A 97 10.58 -4.65 -10.14
CA GLU A 97 9.83 -5.85 -10.53
C GLU A 97 8.58 -6.18 -9.69
N ARG A 98 8.19 -5.32 -8.75
CA ARG A 98 6.96 -5.52 -7.95
C ARG A 98 5.70 -5.35 -8.79
N ALA A 99 4.63 -6.04 -8.40
CA ALA A 99 3.31 -5.86 -9.01
C ALA A 99 2.63 -4.59 -8.49
N ALA A 100 2.90 -4.24 -7.24
CA ALA A 100 2.40 -3.06 -6.59
C ALA A 100 3.26 -2.71 -5.37
N LEU A 101 2.92 -1.60 -4.71
CA LEU A 101 3.51 -1.17 -3.46
C LEU A 101 2.47 -0.40 -2.65
N THR A 102 2.31 -0.77 -1.39
CA THR A 102 1.60 0.00 -0.39
C THR A 102 2.56 0.79 0.48
N LEU A 103 2.36 2.11 0.56
CA LEU A 103 3.10 2.97 1.48
C LEU A 103 2.22 3.21 2.70
N GLY A 104 2.27 2.29 3.65
CA GLY A 104 1.53 2.43 4.90
C GLY A 104 0.03 2.67 4.67
N ASP A 105 -0.55 3.55 5.48
CA ASP A 105 -1.90 4.09 5.29
C ASP A 105 -1.94 5.37 4.44
N PHE A 106 -0.87 5.69 3.70
CA PHE A 106 -0.82 6.88 2.83
C PHE A 106 -1.38 6.62 1.42
N GLY A 107 -1.22 5.41 0.90
CA GLY A 107 -1.75 5.03 -0.40
C GLY A 107 -1.04 3.83 -1.03
N VAL A 108 -1.48 3.49 -2.23
CA VAL A 108 -1.02 2.32 -2.98
C VAL A 108 -0.70 2.70 -4.42
N VAL A 109 0.23 1.99 -5.05
CA VAL A 109 0.52 2.10 -6.47
C VAL A 109 0.63 0.71 -7.11
N PHE A 110 -0.04 0.53 -8.25
CA PHE A 110 -0.07 -0.71 -9.01
C PHE A 110 0.70 -0.55 -10.32
N ALA A 111 1.67 -1.43 -10.58
CA ALA A 111 2.28 -1.59 -11.90
C ALA A 111 1.31 -2.31 -12.85
N PRO A 112 1.57 -2.35 -14.18
CA PRO A 112 0.66 -2.98 -15.14
C PRO A 112 0.30 -4.44 -14.78
N ARG A 113 1.29 -5.21 -14.30
CA ARG A 113 1.08 -6.60 -13.87
C ARG A 113 0.18 -6.75 -12.63
N GLY A 114 0.03 -5.69 -11.84
CA GLY A 114 -0.77 -5.63 -10.62
C GLY A 114 -2.25 -5.31 -10.87
N TRP A 115 -2.66 -5.13 -12.13
CA TRP A 115 -4.06 -4.89 -12.52
C TRP A 115 -4.86 -6.20 -12.48
N GLN A 116 -4.96 -6.76 -11.28
CA GLN A 116 -5.72 -7.96 -10.98
C GLN A 116 -6.40 -7.77 -9.63
N THR A 117 -7.66 -8.18 -9.49
CA THR A 117 -8.45 -7.96 -8.27
C THR A 117 -7.75 -8.50 -7.01
N TYR A 118 -7.07 -9.65 -7.08
CA TYR A 118 -6.36 -10.21 -5.93
C TYR A 118 -5.10 -9.41 -5.57
N PHE A 119 -4.37 -8.82 -6.53
CA PHE A 119 -3.28 -7.90 -6.22
C PHE A 119 -3.80 -6.60 -5.60
N VAL A 120 -4.94 -6.08 -6.08
CA VAL A 120 -5.58 -4.92 -5.45
C VAL A 120 -5.99 -5.23 -4.01
N ALA A 121 -6.68 -6.35 -3.78
CA ALA A 121 -7.05 -6.77 -2.44
C ALA A 121 -5.83 -6.95 -1.53
N HIS A 122 -4.76 -7.58 -2.01
CA HIS A 122 -3.50 -7.79 -1.29
C HIS A 122 -2.92 -6.48 -0.75
N GLU A 123 -2.77 -5.49 -1.62
CA GLU A 123 -2.21 -4.19 -1.22
C GLU A 123 -3.17 -3.39 -0.32
N LEU A 124 -4.48 -3.48 -0.56
CA LEU A 124 -5.45 -2.86 0.33
C LEU A 124 -5.47 -3.53 1.72
N ILE A 125 -5.18 -4.84 1.82
CA ILE A 125 -4.95 -5.49 3.12
C ILE A 125 -3.72 -4.90 3.82
N HIS A 126 -2.62 -4.62 3.11
CA HIS A 126 -1.48 -3.92 3.69
C HIS A 126 -1.83 -2.51 4.19
N HIS A 127 -2.64 -1.78 3.43
CA HIS A 127 -3.13 -0.47 3.86
C HIS A 127 -3.96 -0.60 5.14
N ARG A 128 -4.86 -1.59 5.20
CA ARG A 128 -5.70 -1.84 6.37
C ARG A 128 -4.90 -2.31 7.58
N GLN A 129 -3.83 -3.07 7.38
CA GLN A 129 -2.87 -3.42 8.43
C GLN A 129 -2.18 -2.18 8.99
N ALA A 130 -1.75 -1.26 8.12
CA ALA A 130 -1.16 0.00 8.54
C ALA A 130 -2.16 0.86 9.30
N GLU A 131 -3.43 0.84 8.89
CA GLU A 131 -4.48 1.48 9.67
C GLU A 131 -4.60 0.84 11.06
N ALA A 132 -4.80 -0.48 11.16
CA ALA A 132 -5.05 -1.15 12.45
C ALA A 132 -3.85 -1.15 13.41
N LEU A 133 -2.66 -1.41 12.88
CA LEU A 133 -1.47 -1.71 13.68
C LEU A 133 -0.51 -0.51 13.74
N GLY A 134 -0.65 0.44 12.83
CA GLY A 134 0.28 1.54 12.63
C GLY A 134 1.43 1.21 11.67
N ASN A 135 1.92 2.23 10.97
CA ASN A 135 2.98 2.11 9.95
C ASN A 135 4.27 1.48 10.49
N LEU A 136 4.67 1.81 11.73
CA LEU A 136 5.86 1.24 12.35
C LEU A 136 5.69 -0.26 12.60
N ALA A 137 4.53 -0.69 13.08
CA ALA A 137 4.27 -2.10 13.35
C ALA A 137 4.25 -2.92 12.05
N VAL A 138 3.68 -2.40 10.96
CA VAL A 138 3.73 -3.08 9.66
C VAL A 138 5.16 -3.25 9.16
N ALA A 139 6.04 -2.27 9.43
CA ALA A 139 7.44 -2.32 9.02
C ALA A 139 8.29 -3.28 9.88
N THR A 140 7.92 -3.53 11.14
CA THR A 140 8.76 -4.29 12.09
C THR A 140 8.20 -5.65 12.49
N LYS A 141 6.89 -5.88 12.36
CA LYS A 141 6.27 -7.17 12.69
C LYS A 141 6.77 -8.28 11.76
N PRO A 142 6.68 -9.55 12.20
CA PRO A 142 7.13 -10.68 11.40
C PRO A 142 6.47 -10.71 10.01
N ARG A 143 7.29 -10.95 8.98
CA ARG A 143 6.83 -10.96 7.58
C ARG A 143 5.77 -12.03 7.30
N TRP A 144 5.83 -13.16 8.01
CA TRP A 144 4.79 -14.18 7.93
C TRP A 144 3.41 -13.65 8.32
N LEU A 145 3.33 -12.70 9.27
CA LEU A 145 2.06 -12.10 9.67
C LEU A 145 1.61 -11.07 8.64
N ILE A 146 2.50 -10.15 8.25
CA ILE A 146 2.16 -9.03 7.38
C ILE A 146 1.88 -9.49 5.94
N GLU A 147 2.82 -10.19 5.32
CA GLU A 147 2.70 -10.66 3.94
C GLU A 147 1.81 -11.90 3.86
N GLY A 148 1.95 -12.83 4.81
CA GLY A 148 1.12 -14.04 4.83
C GLY A 148 -0.36 -13.70 4.91
N MET A 149 -0.76 -12.74 5.77
CA MET A 149 -2.15 -12.25 5.82
C MET A 149 -2.61 -11.69 4.48
N ALA A 150 -1.80 -10.86 3.83
CA ALA A 150 -2.16 -10.25 2.56
C ALA A 150 -2.29 -11.31 1.45
N TYR A 151 -1.42 -12.33 1.41
CA TYR A 151 -1.52 -13.43 0.45
C TYR A 151 -2.72 -14.35 0.73
N SER A 152 -2.96 -14.73 1.99
CA SER A 152 -4.06 -15.61 2.36
C SER A 152 -5.43 -14.97 2.14
N LEU A 153 -5.60 -13.71 2.54
CA LEU A 153 -6.91 -13.08 2.59
C LEU A 153 -7.29 -12.33 1.30
N SER A 154 -6.36 -12.12 0.37
CA SER A 154 -6.64 -11.45 -0.92
C SER A 154 -7.34 -12.35 -1.96
N GLY A 155 -7.48 -13.64 -1.67
CA GLY A 155 -7.97 -14.62 -2.64
C GLY A 155 -7.02 -14.79 -3.83
N ASP A 156 -5.71 -14.69 -3.58
CA ASP A 156 -4.66 -14.95 -4.56
C ASP A 156 -4.71 -16.44 -4.99
N PRO A 157 -4.97 -16.73 -6.28
CA PRO A 157 -5.14 -18.11 -6.74
C PRO A 157 -3.81 -18.87 -6.89
N ARG A 158 -2.66 -18.18 -6.79
CA ARG A 158 -1.36 -18.80 -7.05
C ARG A 158 -0.99 -19.77 -5.93
N HIS A 159 -0.68 -21.01 -6.30
CA HIS A 159 -0.18 -22.03 -5.39
C HIS A 159 0.72 -23.03 -6.12
N PRO A 160 2.01 -23.17 -5.73
CA PRO A 160 2.68 -22.38 -4.71
C PRO A 160 3.01 -20.95 -5.18
N LEU A 161 3.17 -20.04 -4.24
CA LEU A 161 3.87 -18.77 -4.42
C LEU A 161 5.38 -19.01 -4.46
N THR A 162 6.14 -18.02 -4.92
CA THR A 162 7.60 -18.04 -4.79
C THR A 162 7.99 -17.89 -3.31
N GLU A 163 8.99 -18.64 -2.85
CA GLU A 163 9.50 -18.45 -1.49
C GLU A 163 10.16 -17.07 -1.32
N PRO A 164 10.06 -16.44 -0.13
CA PRO A 164 9.51 -16.97 1.13
C PRO A 164 7.99 -16.81 1.30
N PHE A 165 7.26 -16.38 0.26
CA PHE A 165 5.84 -16.01 0.42
C PHE A 165 4.93 -17.21 0.68
N GLU A 166 5.24 -18.39 0.13
CA GLU A 166 4.45 -19.60 0.38
C GLU A 166 4.55 -20.05 1.83
N SER A 167 5.76 -20.09 2.38
CA SER A 167 5.98 -20.44 3.79
C SER A 167 5.35 -19.42 4.75
N TRP A 168 5.38 -18.14 4.40
CA TRP A 168 4.69 -17.08 5.13
C TRP A 168 3.17 -17.23 5.11
N ARG A 169 2.58 -17.47 3.94
CA ARG A 169 1.16 -17.76 3.76
C ARG A 169 0.74 -18.96 4.62
N THR A 170 1.45 -20.06 4.50
CA THR A 170 1.19 -21.30 5.27
C THR A 170 1.21 -21.05 6.78
N ARG A 171 2.21 -20.31 7.27
CA ARG A 171 2.31 -19.98 8.70
C ARG A 171 1.18 -19.06 9.16
N PHE A 172 0.79 -18.08 8.34
CA PHE A 172 -0.35 -17.23 8.63
C PHE A 172 -1.65 -18.04 8.70
N ASP A 173 -1.90 -18.94 7.73
CA ASP A 173 -3.12 -19.74 7.69
C ASP A 173 -3.27 -20.63 8.94
N ALA A 174 -2.18 -21.24 9.39
CA ALA A 174 -2.15 -22.03 10.62
C ALA A 174 -2.47 -21.15 11.85
N TRP A 175 -1.85 -19.98 11.95
CA TRP A 175 -2.11 -19.03 13.05
C TRP A 175 -3.55 -18.49 13.02
N HIS A 176 -4.03 -18.10 11.85
CA HIS A 176 -5.36 -17.54 11.64
C HIS A 176 -6.46 -18.56 11.98
N THR A 177 -6.27 -19.82 11.59
CA THR A 177 -7.16 -20.92 11.96
C THR A 177 -7.21 -21.13 13.48
N ALA A 178 -6.07 -20.98 14.16
CA ALA A 178 -5.97 -21.14 15.61
C ALA A 178 -6.61 -19.98 16.42
N LEU A 179 -6.92 -18.83 15.80
CA LEU A 179 -7.55 -17.69 16.48
C LEU A 179 -8.98 -17.99 16.97
N GLY A 180 -9.70 -18.88 16.28
CA GLY A 180 -11.09 -19.17 16.57
C GLY A 180 -11.98 -17.92 16.50
N ARG A 181 -12.46 -17.44 17.66
CA ARG A 181 -13.34 -16.26 17.76
C ARG A 181 -12.60 -14.97 18.16
N GLN A 182 -11.29 -15.01 18.35
CA GLN A 182 -10.53 -13.82 18.72
C GLN A 182 -10.55 -12.79 17.58
N PRO A 183 -10.72 -11.49 17.87
CA PRO A 183 -10.66 -10.44 16.84
C PRO A 183 -9.28 -10.43 16.15
N LEU A 184 -9.29 -10.41 14.82
CA LEU A 184 -8.07 -10.46 13.99
C LEU A 184 -7.02 -9.44 14.42
N TRP A 185 -7.43 -8.19 14.63
CA TRP A 185 -6.52 -7.09 14.91
C TRP A 185 -5.93 -7.13 16.32
N ASP A 186 -6.71 -7.53 17.32
CA ASP A 186 -6.22 -7.70 18.69
C ASP A 186 -5.18 -8.81 18.75
N ALA A 187 -5.44 -9.93 18.08
CA ALA A 187 -4.50 -11.04 17.98
C ALA A 187 -3.24 -10.65 17.19
N ALA A 188 -3.38 -9.97 16.05
CA ALA A 188 -2.24 -9.51 15.26
C ALA A 188 -1.37 -8.49 16.01
N ALA A 189 -1.98 -7.62 16.83
CA ALA A 189 -1.26 -6.67 17.67
C ALA A 189 -0.36 -7.38 18.69
N ALA A 190 -0.81 -8.51 19.26
CA ALA A 190 -0.09 -9.27 20.26
C ALA A 190 1.11 -10.10 19.74
N VAL A 191 1.22 -10.33 18.42
CA VAL A 191 2.35 -11.05 17.81
C VAL A 191 3.64 -10.25 17.89
N GLN A 192 4.71 -10.87 18.40
CA GLN A 192 6.07 -10.33 18.49
C GLN A 192 6.95 -10.80 17.32
#